data_AF-S3BBX7-F1
#
_entry.id   AF-S3BBX7-F1
#
_cell.length_a   1.000
_cell.length_b   1.000
_cell.length_c   1.000
_cell.angle_alpha   90.00
_cell.angle_beta   90.00
_cell.angle_gamma   90.00
#
_symmetry.space_group_name_H-M   'P 1'
#
loop_
_entity.id
_entity.type
_entity.pdbx_description
1 polymer ?
#
loop_
_entity_poly.entity_id
_entity_poly.type
_entity_poly.pdbx_seq_one_letter_code
_entity_poly.pdbx_strand_id
1 'polypeptide(L)'
;MKETSAAVTDRSPRDGETIRLQKRLGEDLARVRKSLRSLTVPPHERIQEPILYAVENTGRLLRPTLVLLSSYLLEEEERLVTHRRVIEGAAVVEILHIATLHHDDLIDEAQVRRGRPSVNARYGDAVALLTGDYLLARCMQSAASLGASRMTAMAETLVDLCVGQMLESMQLHDPLRSEDDYFAAISGKTARLLRTAATMGALQTGADQDARQTLETFGHNLGMAFQIWDDILDICSRETGKQPAKDILNGVYTLPVIYAVEAERERLLPVLRSQPLSAERCRQIIAAAQESGAVSRAAAVAQRYITDALSVVESHPATARHAAVVKQCLRDLVSAFASQHPALKALRDIVQPAPDRLPSTT
;
A
#
# COMPACT_ATOMS: atom_id res chain seq x y z
N MET A 1 -1.53 -57.27 4.16
CA MET A 1 -0.77 -56.12 4.67
C MET A 1 0.14 -55.63 3.55
N LYS A 2 -0.22 -54.52 2.88
CA LYS A 2 0.65 -53.84 1.92
C LYS A 2 0.84 -52.43 2.46
N GLU A 3 2.08 -52.14 2.87
CA GLU A 3 2.50 -50.85 3.37
C GLU A 3 2.37 -49.78 2.28
N THR A 4 1.78 -48.66 2.68
CA THR A 4 1.58 -47.47 1.88
C THR A 4 2.86 -46.64 1.95
N SER A 5 3.68 -46.71 0.91
CA SER A 5 4.81 -45.77 0.74
C SER A 5 4.23 -44.39 0.42
N ALA A 6 4.32 -43.49 1.38
CA ALA A 6 3.96 -42.09 1.21
C ALA A 6 4.90 -41.46 0.18
N ALA A 7 4.33 -40.94 -0.90
CA ALA A 7 5.04 -40.11 -1.86
C ALA A 7 5.54 -38.86 -1.13
N VAL A 8 6.82 -38.86 -0.76
CA VAL A 8 7.58 -37.65 -0.44
C VAL A 8 7.58 -36.84 -1.73
N THR A 9 6.74 -35.81 -1.78
CA THR A 9 6.78 -34.81 -2.85
C THR A 9 8.11 -34.10 -2.73
N ASP A 10 9.02 -34.39 -3.66
CA ASP A 10 10.29 -33.70 -3.82
C ASP A 10 10.01 -32.23 -4.13
N ARG A 11 10.08 -31.37 -3.10
CA ARG A 11 9.88 -29.93 -3.22
C ARG A 11 11.15 -29.33 -3.78
N SER A 12 11.03 -28.46 -4.79
CA SER A 12 12.20 -27.87 -5.43
C SER A 12 13.01 -27.03 -4.43
N PRO A 13 14.33 -26.84 -4.63
CA PRO A 13 15.14 -25.98 -3.76
C PRO A 13 14.58 -24.56 -3.57
N ARG A 14 13.88 -24.03 -4.59
CA ARG A 14 13.22 -22.71 -4.58
C ARG A 14 12.00 -22.66 -3.65
N ASP A 15 11.30 -23.78 -3.46
CA ASP A 15 10.18 -23.87 -2.52
C ASP A 15 10.67 -23.80 -1.07
N GLY A 16 11.84 -24.38 -0.80
CA GLY A 16 12.47 -24.34 0.53
C GLY A 16 12.94 -22.94 0.94
N GLU A 17 13.55 -22.20 0.01
CA GLU A 17 13.99 -20.81 0.22
C GLU A 17 12.80 -19.87 0.46
N THR A 18 11.76 -20.01 -0.35
CA THR A 18 10.51 -19.24 -0.21
C THR A 18 9.85 -19.45 1.16
N ILE A 19 9.76 -20.70 1.62
CA ILE A 19 9.18 -21.05 2.93
C ILE A 19 10.01 -20.43 4.07
N ARG A 20 11.35 -20.49 3.99
CA ARG A 20 12.24 -19.88 4.99
C ARG A 20 12.05 -18.37 5.06
N LEU A 21 11.99 -17.69 3.92
CA LEU A 21 11.81 -16.24 3.89
C LEU A 21 10.42 -15.82 4.40
N GLN A 22 9.36 -16.55 4.03
CA GLN A 22 8.01 -16.30 4.56
C GLN A 22 7.97 -16.45 6.09
N LYS A 23 8.63 -17.47 6.63
CA LYS A 23 8.76 -17.66 8.08
C LYS A 23 9.52 -16.48 8.73
N ARG A 24 10.68 -16.11 8.16
CA ARG A 24 11.49 -14.98 8.62
C ARG A 24 10.69 -13.67 8.59
N LEU A 25 9.96 -13.40 7.51
CA LEU A 25 9.08 -12.24 7.38
C LEU A 25 8.02 -12.21 8.48
N GLY A 26 7.40 -13.34 8.80
CA GLY A 26 6.45 -13.45 9.90
C GLY A 26 7.04 -13.10 11.26
N GLU A 27 8.23 -13.65 11.56
CA GLU A 27 8.98 -13.36 12.79
C GLU A 27 9.40 -11.89 12.88
N ASP A 28 9.89 -11.32 11.77
CA ASP A 28 10.30 -9.92 11.70
C ASP A 28 9.11 -8.96 11.80
N LEU A 29 7.96 -9.27 11.20
CA LEU A 29 6.75 -8.49 11.39
C LEU A 29 6.27 -8.52 12.85
N ALA A 30 6.47 -9.63 13.58
CA ALA A 30 6.21 -9.66 15.02
C ALA A 30 7.18 -8.74 15.79
N ARG A 31 8.47 -8.71 15.39
CA ARG A 31 9.46 -7.77 15.93
C ARG A 31 9.11 -6.31 15.61
N VAL A 32 8.60 -6.03 14.40
CA VAL A 32 8.12 -4.69 14.01
C VAL A 32 6.96 -4.27 14.90
N ARG A 33 5.96 -5.13 15.12
CA ARG A 33 4.82 -4.81 16.04
C ARG A 33 5.30 -4.48 17.45
N LYS A 34 6.29 -5.23 17.96
CA LYS A 34 6.91 -4.94 19.27
C LYS A 34 7.62 -3.58 19.26
N SER A 35 8.40 -3.31 18.22
CA SER A 35 9.11 -2.03 18.05
C SER A 35 8.12 -0.86 17.94
N LEU A 36 7.05 -1.01 17.17
CA LEU A 36 5.99 -0.02 17.01
C LEU A 36 5.41 0.38 18.37
N ARG A 37 4.97 -0.60 19.17
CA ARG A 37 4.45 -0.37 20.53
C ARG A 37 5.47 0.34 21.41
N SER A 38 6.74 -0.08 21.37
CA SER A 38 7.81 0.51 22.17
C SER A 38 8.12 1.96 21.77
N LEU A 39 8.03 2.28 20.49
CA LEU A 39 8.36 3.62 19.97
C LEU A 39 7.22 4.62 20.19
N THR A 40 5.99 4.17 20.44
CA THR A 40 4.82 5.04 20.62
C THR A 40 4.39 5.19 22.08
N VAL A 41 5.07 4.59 23.05
CA VAL A 41 4.70 4.69 24.49
C VAL A 41 4.63 6.16 24.94
N PRO A 42 3.47 6.64 25.43
CA PRO A 42 3.34 8.01 25.93
C PRO A 42 4.02 8.23 27.28
N PRO A 43 4.45 9.47 27.56
CA PRO A 43 5.05 9.83 28.84
C PRO A 43 4.05 9.84 30.01
N HIS A 44 2.74 9.94 29.74
CA HIS A 44 1.70 9.99 30.76
C HIS A 44 0.61 8.96 30.48
N GLU A 45 0.22 8.20 31.51
CA GLU A 45 -0.85 7.18 31.45
C GLU A 45 -2.21 7.71 30.93
N ARG A 46 -2.52 8.99 31.10
CA ARG A 46 -3.84 9.56 30.74
C ARG A 46 -4.08 9.59 29.24
N ILE A 47 -3.02 9.61 28.44
CA ILE A 47 -3.10 9.61 26.98
C ILE A 47 -2.77 8.23 26.39
N GLN A 48 -2.57 7.22 27.24
CA GLN A 48 -2.18 5.88 26.80
C GLN A 48 -3.26 5.19 25.98
N GLU A 49 -4.53 5.29 26.41
CA GLU A 49 -5.62 4.57 25.74
C GLU A 49 -5.82 5.02 24.28
N PRO A 50 -5.95 6.33 23.95
CA PRO A 50 -6.10 6.75 22.55
C PRO A 50 -4.91 6.36 21.66
N ILE A 51 -3.68 6.46 22.18
CA ILE A 51 -2.46 6.11 21.43
C ILE A 51 -2.38 4.60 21.18
N LEU A 52 -2.67 3.77 22.18
CA LEU A 52 -2.70 2.32 21.98
C LEU A 52 -3.82 1.94 21.02
N TYR A 53 -5.00 2.53 21.15
CA TYR A 53 -6.13 2.27 20.24
C TYR A 53 -5.78 2.57 18.78
N ALA A 54 -5.08 3.67 18.53
CA ALA A 54 -4.54 4.05 17.22
C ALA A 54 -3.56 3.00 16.67
N VAL A 55 -2.62 2.55 17.51
CA VAL A 55 -1.49 1.71 17.09
C VAL A 55 -1.81 0.22 17.04
N GLU A 56 -2.75 -0.28 17.85
CA GLU A 56 -3.06 -1.72 17.93
C GLU A 56 -3.85 -2.25 16.73
N ASN A 57 -4.50 -1.36 15.98
CA ASN A 57 -5.26 -1.71 14.78
C ASN A 57 -4.43 -1.62 13.49
N THR A 58 -3.13 -1.91 13.55
CA THR A 58 -2.30 -2.07 12.34
C THR A 58 -2.85 -3.19 11.48
N GLY A 59 -3.22 -2.88 10.24
CA GLY A 59 -3.80 -3.81 9.28
C GLY A 59 -2.77 -4.81 8.77
N ARG A 60 -2.64 -4.93 7.44
CA ARG A 60 -1.74 -5.92 6.83
C ARG A 60 -0.25 -5.59 6.93
N LEU A 61 0.15 -4.49 7.57
CA LEU A 61 1.55 -4.01 7.68
C LEU A 61 2.27 -4.01 6.32
N LEU A 62 1.59 -3.52 5.28
CA LEU A 62 2.12 -3.51 3.91
C LEU A 62 3.44 -2.73 3.81
N ARG A 63 3.49 -1.55 4.42
CA ARG A 63 4.68 -0.67 4.37
C ARG A 63 5.86 -1.29 5.12
N PRO A 64 5.71 -1.80 6.36
CA PRO A 64 6.75 -2.61 7.00
C PRO A 64 7.23 -3.81 6.19
N THR A 65 6.30 -4.54 5.57
CA THR A 65 6.62 -5.67 4.71
C THR A 65 7.53 -5.21 3.57
N LEU A 66 7.23 -4.06 2.96
CA LEU A 66 8.06 -3.50 1.89
C LEU A 66 9.46 -3.08 2.37
N VAL A 67 9.60 -2.51 3.58
CA VAL A 67 10.91 -2.23 4.18
C VAL A 67 11.73 -3.52 4.34
N LEU A 68 11.10 -4.56 4.90
CA LEU A 68 11.76 -5.85 5.15
C LEU A 68 12.17 -6.54 3.85
N LEU A 69 11.25 -6.68 2.90
CA LEU A 69 11.52 -7.29 1.60
C LEU A 69 12.62 -6.54 0.85
N SER A 70 12.61 -5.20 0.88
CA SER A 70 13.66 -4.40 0.23
C SER A 70 15.02 -4.60 0.89
N SER A 71 15.08 -4.81 2.21
CA SER A 71 16.33 -5.17 2.88
C SER A 71 16.81 -6.58 2.49
N TYR A 72 15.89 -7.55 2.34
CA TYR A 72 16.22 -8.92 1.95
C TYR A 72 16.73 -9.00 0.51
N LEU A 73 16.17 -8.19 -0.38
CA LEU A 73 16.61 -8.10 -1.77
C LEU A 73 18.10 -7.81 -1.89
N LEU A 74 18.64 -7.01 -0.97
CA LEU A 74 20.01 -6.50 -0.97
C LEU A 74 20.98 -7.34 -0.14
N GLU A 75 20.55 -8.47 0.43
CA GLU A 75 21.45 -9.36 1.16
C GLU A 75 22.33 -10.16 0.18
N GLU A 76 23.65 -10.14 0.37
CA GLU A 76 24.56 -11.00 -0.40
C GLU A 76 24.54 -12.45 0.08
N GLU A 77 24.22 -12.66 1.37
CA GLU A 77 24.08 -13.96 2.02
C GLU A 77 22.80 -13.99 2.84
N GLU A 78 22.08 -15.12 2.83
CA GLU A 78 20.85 -15.31 3.60
C GLU A 78 21.17 -15.15 5.10
N ARG A 79 20.77 -14.02 5.70
CA ARG A 79 20.94 -13.81 7.14
C ARG A 79 19.84 -14.52 7.90
N LEU A 80 20.21 -15.21 8.98
CA LEU A 80 19.24 -15.85 9.87
C LEU A 80 18.41 -14.82 10.66
N VAL A 81 18.97 -13.62 10.91
CA VAL A 81 18.32 -12.59 11.73
C VAL A 81 18.45 -11.22 11.06
N THR A 82 17.32 -10.58 10.84
CA THR A 82 17.27 -9.22 10.31
C THR A 82 17.80 -8.22 11.33
N HIS A 83 18.65 -7.30 10.85
CA HIS A 83 19.28 -6.29 11.68
C HIS A 83 18.24 -5.40 12.38
N ARG A 84 18.47 -5.08 13.65
CA ARG A 84 17.54 -4.30 14.48
C ARG A 84 17.12 -2.97 13.84
N ARG A 85 18.04 -2.28 13.17
CA ARG A 85 17.76 -0.99 12.51
C ARG A 85 16.78 -1.10 11.34
N VAL A 86 16.69 -2.24 10.67
CA VAL A 86 15.68 -2.48 9.63
C VAL A 86 14.30 -2.60 10.29
N ILE A 87 14.20 -3.34 11.40
CA ILE A 87 12.96 -3.48 12.17
C ILE A 87 12.47 -2.12 12.68
N GLU A 88 13.37 -1.31 13.23
CA GLU A 88 13.05 0.05 13.70
C GLU A 88 12.66 0.95 12.52
N GLY A 89 13.36 0.89 11.39
CA GLY A 89 12.98 1.62 10.17
C GLY A 89 11.58 1.26 9.68
N ALA A 90 11.24 -0.04 9.68
CA ALA A 90 9.91 -0.53 9.33
C ALA A 90 8.83 -0.02 10.28
N ALA A 91 9.11 -0.01 11.59
CA ALA A 91 8.20 0.56 12.58
C ALA A 91 8.01 2.07 12.37
N VAL A 92 9.08 2.83 12.13
CA VAL A 92 9.02 4.29 11.91
C VAL A 92 8.17 4.66 10.70
N VAL A 93 8.29 3.91 9.61
CA VAL A 93 7.44 4.07 8.41
C VAL A 93 5.96 3.81 8.73
N GLU A 94 5.65 2.79 9.52
CA GLU A 94 4.27 2.50 9.93
C GLU A 94 3.72 3.53 10.92
N ILE A 95 4.54 4.10 11.80
CA ILE A 95 4.11 5.21 12.68
C ILE A 95 3.66 6.39 11.83
N LEU A 96 4.43 6.76 10.80
CA LEU A 96 4.01 7.83 9.87
C LEU A 96 2.68 7.49 9.21
N HIS A 97 2.53 6.25 8.70
CA HIS A 97 1.27 5.81 8.09
C HIS A 97 0.07 5.92 9.05
N ILE A 98 0.21 5.45 10.28
CA ILE A 98 -0.87 5.49 11.27
C ILE A 98 -1.22 6.94 11.60
N ALA A 99 -0.21 7.79 11.77
CA ALA A 99 -0.40 9.21 12.07
C ALA A 99 -1.21 9.91 10.96
N THR A 100 -0.81 9.76 9.70
CA THR A 100 -1.53 10.39 8.59
C THR A 100 -2.93 9.79 8.42
N LEU A 101 -3.11 8.49 8.65
CA LEU A 101 -4.43 7.86 8.57
C LEU A 101 -5.43 8.41 9.61
N HIS A 102 -4.96 8.83 10.79
CA HIS A 102 -5.82 9.48 11.78
C HIS A 102 -6.16 10.92 11.41
N HIS A 103 -5.24 11.64 10.79
CA HIS A 103 -5.54 12.95 10.23
C HIS A 103 -6.51 12.84 9.05
N ASP A 104 -6.33 11.83 8.18
CA ASP A 104 -7.27 11.53 7.08
C ASP A 104 -8.66 11.17 7.61
N ASP A 105 -8.75 10.31 8.64
CA ASP A 105 -10.03 9.95 9.27
C ASP A 105 -10.77 11.19 9.82
N LEU A 106 -10.03 12.17 10.33
CA LEU A 106 -10.57 13.43 10.81
C LEU A 106 -11.05 14.33 9.66
N ILE A 107 -10.24 14.47 8.61
CA ILE A 107 -10.59 15.26 7.41
C ILE A 107 -11.82 14.67 6.70
N ASP A 108 -11.90 13.35 6.61
CA ASP A 108 -12.99 12.60 5.98
C ASP A 108 -14.25 12.45 6.87
N GLU A 109 -14.21 12.94 8.12
CA GLU A 109 -15.24 12.70 9.15
C GLU A 109 -15.60 11.20 9.32
N ALA A 110 -14.62 10.32 9.11
CA ALA A 110 -14.82 8.88 9.07
C ALA A 110 -15.28 8.37 10.44
N GLN A 111 -16.38 7.61 10.47
CA GLN A 111 -16.92 7.02 11.71
C GLN A 111 -16.36 5.63 12.00
N VAL A 112 -15.89 4.91 10.98
CA VAL A 112 -15.43 3.53 11.07
C VAL A 112 -14.14 3.35 10.30
N ARG A 113 -13.15 2.71 10.93
CA ARG A 113 -11.87 2.32 10.35
C ARG A 113 -11.60 0.85 10.65
N ARG A 114 -11.35 0.05 9.60
CA ARG A 114 -11.05 -1.40 9.70
C ARG A 114 -12.07 -2.18 10.56
N GLY A 115 -13.36 -1.81 10.45
CA GLY A 115 -14.46 -2.46 11.17
C GLY A 115 -14.62 -2.04 12.64
N ARG A 116 -13.90 -1.01 13.09
CA ARG A 116 -14.02 -0.44 14.44
C ARG A 116 -14.32 1.05 14.37
N PRO A 117 -14.88 1.67 15.41
CA PRO A 117 -14.97 3.13 15.48
C PRO A 117 -13.60 3.78 15.24
N SER A 118 -13.56 4.84 14.44
CA SER A 118 -12.37 5.65 14.28
C SER A 118 -11.96 6.32 15.60
N VAL A 119 -10.75 6.88 15.68
CA VAL A 119 -10.28 7.57 16.90
C VAL A 119 -11.15 8.80 17.18
N ASN A 120 -11.50 9.58 16.14
CA ASN A 120 -12.37 10.74 16.26
C ASN A 120 -13.79 10.35 16.71
N ALA A 121 -14.37 9.28 16.17
CA ALA A 121 -15.69 8.81 16.61
C ALA A 121 -15.68 8.32 18.07
N ARG A 122 -14.56 7.77 18.56
CA ARG A 122 -14.48 7.22 19.93
C ARG A 122 -14.06 8.23 20.99
N TYR A 123 -13.11 9.10 20.67
CA TYR A 123 -12.47 10.00 21.64
C TYR A 123 -12.65 11.49 21.31
N GLY A 124 -13.32 11.82 20.21
CA GLY A 124 -13.53 13.17 19.73
C GLY A 124 -12.38 13.69 18.87
N ASP A 125 -12.70 14.69 18.05
CA ASP A 125 -11.82 15.26 17.02
C ASP A 125 -10.51 15.82 17.62
N ALA A 126 -10.60 16.52 18.74
CA ALA A 126 -9.43 17.10 19.41
C ALA A 126 -8.43 16.02 19.86
N VAL A 127 -8.91 14.89 20.39
CA VAL A 127 -8.05 13.78 20.80
C VAL A 127 -7.47 13.07 19.58
N ALA A 128 -8.24 12.91 18.50
CA ALA A 128 -7.77 12.31 17.26
C ALA A 128 -6.64 13.13 16.61
N LEU A 129 -6.83 14.45 16.50
CA LEU A 129 -5.82 15.38 15.98
C LEU A 129 -4.52 15.27 16.78
N LEU A 130 -4.61 15.40 18.11
CA LEU A 130 -3.44 15.35 19.00
C LEU A 130 -2.79 13.95 19.03
N THR A 131 -3.55 12.88 18.82
CA THR A 131 -3.01 11.52 18.69
C THR A 131 -2.18 11.40 17.41
N GLY A 132 -2.68 11.92 16.30
CA GLY A 132 -1.92 12.00 15.05
C GLY A 132 -0.64 12.83 15.21
N ASP A 133 -0.74 14.02 15.81
CA ASP A 133 0.41 14.91 16.04
C ASP A 133 1.48 14.25 16.93
N TYR A 134 1.05 13.58 18.00
CA TYR A 134 1.93 12.83 18.87
C TYR A 134 2.66 11.72 18.09
N LEU A 135 1.95 10.95 17.26
CA LEU A 135 2.56 9.90 16.46
C LEU A 135 3.53 10.47 15.42
N LEU A 136 3.21 11.61 14.77
CA LEU A 136 4.15 12.32 13.90
C LEU A 136 5.43 12.72 14.65
N ALA A 137 5.31 13.29 15.84
CA ALA A 137 6.46 13.67 16.67
C ALA A 137 7.32 12.45 17.04
N ARG A 138 6.69 11.32 17.41
CA ARG A 138 7.39 10.06 17.69
C ARG A 138 8.07 9.48 16.46
N CYS A 139 7.45 9.59 15.28
CA CYS A 139 8.04 9.21 14.01
C CYS A 139 9.34 10.00 13.76
N MET A 140 9.29 11.34 13.87
CA MET A 140 10.45 12.20 13.64
C MET A 140 11.58 11.94 14.65
N GLN A 141 11.26 11.81 15.94
CA GLN A 141 12.26 11.47 16.97
C GLN A 141 12.95 10.12 16.69
N SER A 142 12.17 9.13 16.27
CA SER A 142 12.68 7.79 15.96
C SER A 142 13.49 7.78 14.66
N ALA A 143 13.06 8.51 13.63
CA ALA A 143 13.78 8.68 12.38
C ALA A 143 15.12 9.38 12.59
N ALA A 144 15.18 10.42 13.44
CA ALA A 144 16.42 11.10 13.83
C ALA A 144 17.41 10.14 14.51
N SER A 145 16.91 9.22 15.35
CA SER A 145 17.74 8.19 16.01
C SER A 145 18.31 7.16 15.02
N LEU A 146 17.67 7.00 13.85
CA LEU A 146 18.19 6.18 12.74
C LEU A 146 19.21 6.93 11.88
N GLY A 147 19.37 8.24 12.07
CA GLY A 147 20.37 9.08 11.41
C GLY A 147 19.77 10.10 10.45
N ALA A 148 20.54 11.17 10.18
CA ALA A 148 20.09 12.34 9.43
C ALA A 148 19.43 11.99 8.07
N SER A 149 20.02 11.08 7.29
CA SER A 149 19.46 10.70 5.98
C SER A 149 18.07 10.06 6.07
N ARG A 150 17.78 9.30 7.14
CA ARG A 150 16.46 8.68 7.35
C ARG A 150 15.44 9.73 7.80
N MET A 151 15.86 10.65 8.68
CA MET A 151 15.03 11.78 9.09
C MET A 151 14.65 12.64 7.89
N THR A 152 15.61 13.01 7.04
CA THR A 152 15.35 13.77 5.81
C THR A 152 14.36 13.04 4.91
N ALA A 153 14.56 11.75 4.65
CA ALA A 153 13.64 10.96 3.82
C ALA A 153 12.20 10.94 4.40
N MET A 154 12.05 10.78 5.72
CA MET A 154 10.74 10.80 6.39
C MET A 154 10.08 12.18 6.33
N ALA A 155 10.86 13.26 6.51
CA ALA A 155 10.37 14.63 6.44
C ALA A 155 9.90 15.00 5.02
N GLU A 156 10.69 14.71 3.99
CA GLU A 156 10.28 14.88 2.59
C GLU A 156 9.02 14.06 2.27
N THR A 157 8.93 12.86 2.81
CA THR A 157 7.73 12.01 2.63
C THR A 157 6.50 12.64 3.23
N LEU A 158 6.60 13.21 4.44
CA LEU A 158 5.49 13.91 5.08
C LEU A 158 5.05 15.14 4.27
N VAL A 159 6.01 15.91 3.72
CA VAL A 159 5.69 17.04 2.83
C VAL A 159 4.90 16.56 1.62
N ASP A 160 5.38 15.54 0.93
CA ASP A 160 4.71 15.02 -0.27
C ASP A 160 3.34 14.40 0.04
N LEU A 161 3.18 13.77 1.21
CA LEU A 161 1.88 13.26 1.69
C LEU A 161 0.89 14.41 1.88
N CYS A 162 1.29 15.47 2.57
CA CYS A 162 0.46 16.66 2.77
C CYS A 162 0.10 17.33 1.43
N VAL A 163 1.07 17.50 0.53
CA VAL A 163 0.83 18.06 -0.81
C VAL A 163 -0.15 17.19 -1.59
N GLY A 164 0.03 15.87 -1.59
CA GLY A 164 -0.88 14.94 -2.27
C GLY A 164 -2.31 15.02 -1.75
N GLN A 165 -2.49 15.07 -0.42
CA GLN A 165 -3.80 15.25 0.21
C GLN A 165 -4.43 16.61 -0.11
N MET A 166 -3.63 17.68 -0.16
CA MET A 166 -4.10 19.01 -0.55
C MET A 166 -4.56 19.05 -2.01
N LEU A 167 -3.79 18.47 -2.93
CA LEU A 167 -4.14 18.40 -4.36
C LEU A 167 -5.47 17.66 -4.58
N GLU A 168 -5.66 16.52 -3.90
CA GLU A 168 -6.94 15.80 -3.94
C GLU A 168 -8.09 16.64 -3.37
N SER A 169 -7.88 17.30 -2.22
CA SER A 169 -8.89 18.11 -1.55
C SER A 169 -9.33 19.32 -2.39
N MET A 170 -8.42 19.92 -3.16
CA MET A 170 -8.71 21.05 -4.06
C MET A 170 -9.56 20.64 -5.27
N GLN A 171 -9.69 19.35 -5.55
CA GLN A 171 -10.36 18.78 -6.72
C GLN A 171 -11.62 17.99 -6.36
N LEU A 172 -12.09 18.11 -5.12
CA LEU A 172 -13.33 17.47 -4.68
C LEU A 172 -14.51 17.99 -5.51
N HIS A 173 -15.35 17.04 -5.93
CA HIS A 173 -16.53 17.27 -6.76
C HIS A 173 -16.24 17.89 -8.12
N ASP A 174 -14.99 17.88 -8.60
CA ASP A 174 -14.65 18.39 -9.94
C ASP A 174 -14.80 17.29 -11.00
N PRO A 175 -15.89 17.25 -11.78
CA PRO A 175 -16.10 16.24 -12.82
C PRO A 175 -15.14 16.38 -13.99
N LEU A 176 -14.33 17.44 -14.05
CA LEU A 176 -13.32 17.68 -15.07
C LEU A 176 -11.89 17.43 -14.56
N ARG A 177 -11.73 16.86 -13.36
CA ARG A 177 -10.43 16.41 -12.85
C ARG A 177 -9.69 15.60 -13.89
N SER A 178 -8.47 16.02 -14.21
CA SER A 178 -7.66 15.37 -15.23
C SER A 178 -6.95 14.10 -14.71
N GLU A 179 -6.47 13.28 -15.63
CA GLU A 179 -5.63 12.12 -15.31
C GLU A 179 -4.30 12.55 -14.66
N ASP A 180 -3.70 13.64 -15.13
CA ASP A 180 -2.45 14.19 -14.57
C ASP A 180 -2.64 14.66 -13.12
N ASP A 181 -3.75 15.35 -12.85
CA ASP A 181 -4.15 15.79 -11.52
C ASP A 181 -4.35 14.62 -10.55
N TYR A 182 -5.00 13.55 -11.04
CA TYR A 182 -5.16 12.32 -10.29
C TYR A 182 -3.80 11.69 -9.95
N PHE A 183 -2.92 11.53 -10.94
CA PHE A 183 -1.60 10.94 -10.72
C PHE A 183 -0.72 11.77 -9.79
N ALA A 184 -0.76 13.11 -9.90
CA ALA A 184 -0.04 14.00 -9.00
C ALA A 184 -0.47 13.81 -7.54
N ALA A 185 -1.78 13.72 -7.30
CA ALA A 185 -2.32 13.49 -5.96
C ALA A 185 -1.90 12.13 -5.38
N ILE A 186 -2.11 11.03 -6.12
CA ILE A 186 -1.83 9.68 -5.59
C ILE A 186 -0.33 9.37 -5.48
N SER A 187 0.50 10.02 -6.31
CA SER A 187 1.95 9.95 -6.23
C SER A 187 2.46 10.45 -4.87
N GLY A 188 1.92 11.58 -4.39
CA GLY A 188 2.22 12.12 -3.07
C GLY A 188 1.53 11.36 -1.94
N LYS A 189 0.18 11.30 -1.97
CA LYS A 189 -0.66 10.77 -0.88
C LYS A 189 -0.40 9.30 -0.56
N THR A 190 -0.06 8.49 -1.56
CA THR A 190 0.10 7.04 -1.38
C THR A 190 1.47 6.55 -1.83
N ALA A 191 1.87 6.82 -3.08
CA ALA A 191 3.04 6.18 -3.65
C ALA A 191 4.35 6.60 -2.96
N ARG A 192 4.44 7.85 -2.49
CA ARG A 192 5.62 8.38 -1.81
C ARG A 192 5.98 7.62 -0.54
N LEU A 193 5.01 7.25 0.28
CA LEU A 193 5.31 6.49 1.50
C LEU A 193 5.76 5.06 1.19
N LEU A 194 5.28 4.46 0.11
CA LEU A 194 5.74 3.14 -0.34
C LEU A 194 7.13 3.21 -0.99
N ARG A 195 7.41 4.26 -1.77
CA ARG A 195 8.76 4.61 -2.22
C ARG A 195 9.71 4.68 -1.03
N THR A 196 9.37 5.49 -0.03
CA THR A 196 10.19 5.65 1.18
C THR A 196 10.33 4.36 1.98
N ALA A 197 9.30 3.51 2.04
CA ALA A 197 9.43 2.19 2.65
C ALA A 197 10.48 1.33 1.94
N ALA A 198 10.44 1.25 0.62
CA ALA A 198 11.43 0.49 -0.14
C ALA A 198 12.85 1.04 0.05
N THR A 199 13.01 2.36 -0.05
CA THR A 199 14.29 3.05 0.18
C THR A 199 14.80 2.91 1.61
N MET A 200 13.92 2.87 2.61
CA MET A 200 14.30 2.67 4.01
C MET A 200 14.97 1.31 4.21
N GLY A 201 14.54 0.28 3.49
CA GLY A 201 15.22 -1.02 3.46
C GLY A 201 16.66 -0.90 2.97
N ALA A 202 16.87 -0.19 1.85
CA ALA A 202 18.19 0.06 1.27
C ALA A 202 19.12 0.88 2.17
N LEU A 203 18.57 1.94 2.77
CA LEU A 203 19.32 2.81 3.67
C LEU A 203 19.88 2.04 4.86
N GLN A 204 19.17 1.02 5.36
CA GLN A 204 19.61 0.25 6.53
C GLN A 204 20.59 -0.88 6.21
N THR A 205 20.75 -1.26 4.94
CA THR A 205 21.73 -2.25 4.50
C THR A 205 23.03 -1.62 4.01
N GLY A 206 23.07 -0.30 3.80
CA GLY A 206 24.25 0.40 3.29
C GLY A 206 24.45 0.22 1.78
N ALA A 207 23.36 -0.07 1.06
CA ALA A 207 23.38 -0.23 -0.39
C ALA A 207 23.90 1.02 -1.11
N ASP A 208 24.50 0.80 -2.28
CA ASP A 208 24.96 1.86 -3.16
C ASP A 208 23.78 2.69 -3.74
N GLN A 209 24.14 3.75 -4.44
CA GLN A 209 23.17 4.69 -5.00
C GLN A 209 22.29 4.04 -6.07
N ASP A 210 22.84 3.14 -6.89
CA ASP A 210 22.13 2.50 -7.99
C ASP A 210 21.06 1.53 -7.47
N ALA A 211 21.43 0.67 -6.51
CA ALA A 211 20.49 -0.24 -5.87
C ALA A 211 19.39 0.52 -5.11
N ARG A 212 19.74 1.67 -4.51
CA ARG A 212 18.77 2.55 -3.86
C ARG A 212 17.77 3.13 -4.87
N GLN A 213 18.23 3.61 -6.02
CA GLN A 213 17.38 4.17 -7.08
C GLN A 213 16.45 3.10 -7.67
N THR A 214 16.92 1.87 -7.81
CA THR A 214 16.08 0.73 -8.19
C THR A 214 14.94 0.53 -7.20
N LEU A 215 15.22 0.54 -5.89
CA LEU A 215 14.20 0.36 -4.87
C LEU A 215 13.25 1.56 -4.73
N GLU A 216 13.74 2.78 -4.98
CA GLU A 216 12.90 3.97 -5.09
C GLU A 216 11.86 3.83 -6.22
N THR A 217 12.30 3.38 -7.39
CA THR A 217 11.45 3.16 -8.56
C THR A 217 10.45 2.02 -8.33
N PHE A 218 10.92 0.92 -7.75
CA PHE A 218 10.09 -0.21 -7.33
C PHE A 218 8.97 0.23 -6.37
N GLY A 219 9.31 0.93 -5.29
CA GLY A 219 8.35 1.36 -4.29
C GLY A 219 7.35 2.39 -4.81
N HIS A 220 7.79 3.31 -5.68
CA HIS A 220 6.90 4.28 -6.33
C HIS A 220 5.87 3.59 -7.23
N ASN A 221 6.33 2.76 -8.18
CA ASN A 221 5.44 2.06 -9.11
C ASN A 221 4.47 1.14 -8.38
N LEU A 222 4.95 0.42 -7.38
CA LEU A 222 4.11 -0.43 -6.54
C LEU A 222 3.03 0.40 -5.81
N GLY A 223 3.39 1.57 -5.31
CA GLY A 223 2.45 2.48 -4.65
C GLY A 223 1.39 3.09 -5.57
N MET A 224 1.77 3.45 -6.81
CA MET A 224 0.82 3.89 -7.83
C MET A 224 -0.18 2.80 -8.15
N ALA A 225 0.30 1.56 -8.37
CA ALA A 225 -0.57 0.42 -8.63
C ALA A 225 -1.56 0.14 -7.48
N PHE A 226 -1.08 0.14 -6.22
CA PHE A 226 -1.94 -0.10 -5.06
C PHE A 226 -3.08 0.91 -4.93
N GLN A 227 -2.82 2.20 -5.17
CA GLN A 227 -3.88 3.19 -5.06
C GLN A 227 -4.94 2.98 -6.15
N ILE A 228 -4.52 2.77 -7.40
CA ILE A 228 -5.46 2.51 -8.51
C ILE A 228 -6.29 1.25 -8.23
N TRP A 229 -5.73 0.24 -7.55
CA TRP A 229 -6.49 -0.94 -7.13
C TRP A 229 -7.52 -0.65 -6.05
N ASP A 230 -7.17 0.11 -5.02
CA ASP A 230 -8.10 0.52 -3.97
C ASP A 230 -9.28 1.30 -4.59
N ASP A 231 -8.99 2.20 -5.52
CA ASP A 231 -10.00 2.97 -6.25
C ASP A 231 -10.94 2.07 -7.09
N ILE A 232 -10.38 1.04 -7.76
CA ILE A 232 -11.20 0.05 -8.48
C ILE A 232 -12.08 -0.73 -7.50
N LEU A 233 -11.55 -1.14 -6.35
CA LEU A 233 -12.30 -1.88 -5.34
C LEU A 233 -13.43 -1.04 -4.73
N ASP A 234 -13.22 0.26 -4.50
CA ASP A 234 -14.27 1.16 -4.00
C ASP A 234 -15.48 1.20 -4.95
N ILE A 235 -15.23 1.20 -6.27
CA ILE A 235 -16.28 1.18 -7.31
C ILE A 235 -16.91 -0.20 -7.51
N CYS A 236 -16.12 -1.26 -7.35
CA CYS A 236 -16.52 -2.62 -7.69
C CYS A 236 -17.12 -3.43 -6.53
N SER A 237 -16.94 -2.97 -5.28
CA SER A 237 -17.41 -3.70 -4.09
C SER A 237 -18.93 -3.92 -4.14
N ARG A 238 -19.35 -5.20 -4.21
CA ARG A 238 -20.74 -5.63 -4.43
C ARG A 238 -21.46 -6.16 -3.17
N GLU A 239 -20.88 -6.01 -1.97
CA GLU A 239 -21.39 -6.70 -0.77
C GLU A 239 -22.16 -5.79 0.22
N THR A 240 -23.45 -6.14 0.34
CA THR A 240 -24.41 -5.96 1.45
C THR A 240 -23.87 -5.28 2.73
N GLY A 241 -24.17 -3.98 2.89
CA GLY A 241 -24.16 -3.29 4.19
C GLY A 241 -23.16 -2.15 4.36
N LYS A 242 -22.16 -2.00 3.47
CA LYS A 242 -21.38 -0.76 3.33
C LYS A 242 -21.98 0.10 2.23
N GLN A 243 -21.88 1.42 2.34
CA GLN A 243 -22.21 2.32 1.23
C GLN A 243 -21.14 2.14 0.14
N PRO A 244 -21.42 1.50 -1.00
CA PRO A 244 -20.46 1.41 -2.09
C PRO A 244 -20.16 2.82 -2.63
N ALA A 245 -18.96 2.99 -3.18
CA ALA A 245 -18.46 4.25 -3.73
C ALA A 245 -18.32 5.39 -2.73
N LYS A 246 -17.55 5.16 -1.64
CA LYS A 246 -17.24 6.19 -0.65
C LYS A 246 -16.57 7.39 -1.33
N ASP A 247 -15.67 7.12 -2.27
CA ASP A 247 -14.92 8.17 -2.95
C ASP A 247 -15.84 9.05 -3.79
N ILE A 248 -16.77 8.44 -4.54
CA ILE A 248 -17.79 9.19 -5.32
C ILE A 248 -18.67 10.04 -4.40
N LEU A 249 -19.13 9.48 -3.28
CA LEU A 249 -19.96 10.20 -2.30
C LEU A 249 -19.24 11.39 -1.69
N ASN A 250 -17.94 11.24 -1.41
CA ASN A 250 -17.08 12.28 -0.86
C ASN A 250 -16.58 13.26 -1.94
N GLY A 251 -16.94 13.07 -3.21
CA GLY A 251 -16.50 13.93 -4.31
C GLY A 251 -15.09 13.64 -4.83
N VAL A 252 -14.45 12.58 -4.35
CA VAL A 252 -13.16 12.12 -4.87
C VAL A 252 -13.42 11.30 -6.14
N TYR A 253 -13.25 11.93 -7.30
CA TYR A 253 -13.36 11.21 -8.58
C TYR A 253 -12.01 10.58 -8.91
N THR A 254 -11.98 9.25 -8.83
CA THR A 254 -10.80 8.40 -9.05
C THR A 254 -10.67 7.97 -10.51
N LEU A 255 -9.58 7.29 -10.86
CA LEU A 255 -9.23 6.96 -12.25
C LEU A 255 -10.37 6.29 -13.04
N PRO A 256 -11.13 5.30 -12.51
CA PRO A 256 -12.21 4.71 -13.28
C PRO A 256 -13.38 5.69 -13.52
N VAL A 257 -13.62 6.65 -12.63
CA VAL A 257 -14.63 7.71 -12.84
C VAL A 257 -14.14 8.71 -13.89
N ILE A 258 -12.87 9.12 -13.82
CA ILE A 258 -12.24 10.02 -14.81
C ILE A 258 -12.38 9.43 -16.22
N TYR A 259 -12.00 8.17 -16.39
CA TYR A 259 -12.15 7.47 -17.68
C TYR A 259 -13.60 7.26 -18.10
N ALA A 260 -14.53 7.07 -17.15
CA ALA A 260 -15.95 6.98 -17.46
C ALA A 260 -16.48 8.32 -18.00
N VAL A 261 -16.08 9.45 -17.41
CA VAL A 261 -16.45 10.80 -17.88
C VAL A 261 -15.88 11.09 -19.26
N GLU A 262 -14.66 10.62 -19.55
CA GLU A 262 -14.09 10.73 -20.90
C GLU A 262 -14.93 9.97 -21.94
N ALA A 263 -15.40 8.77 -21.61
CA ALA A 263 -16.17 7.92 -22.52
C ALA A 263 -17.65 8.34 -22.64
N GLU A 264 -18.28 8.75 -21.54
CA GLU A 264 -19.73 9.02 -21.44
C GLU A 264 -20.03 10.45 -20.95
N ARG A 265 -19.28 11.42 -21.48
CA ARG A 265 -19.28 12.83 -21.02
C ARG A 265 -20.67 13.45 -20.88
N GLU A 266 -21.50 13.32 -21.90
CA GLU A 266 -22.85 13.92 -21.93
C GLU A 266 -23.78 13.30 -20.89
N ARG A 267 -23.60 11.99 -20.60
CA ARG A 267 -24.38 11.26 -19.60
C ARG A 267 -23.93 11.59 -18.18
N LEU A 268 -22.62 11.71 -17.94
CA LEU A 268 -22.07 11.80 -16.58
C LEU A 268 -21.88 13.22 -16.06
N LEU A 269 -21.53 14.21 -16.89
CA LEU A 269 -21.30 15.57 -16.41
C LEU A 269 -22.51 16.19 -15.67
N PRO A 270 -23.77 16.06 -16.16
CA PRO A 270 -24.92 16.60 -15.43
C PRO A 270 -25.15 15.91 -14.08
N VAL A 271 -24.87 14.60 -14.00
CA VAL A 271 -25.04 13.79 -12.79
C VAL A 271 -24.03 14.22 -11.73
N LEU A 272 -22.74 14.31 -12.10
CA LEU A 272 -21.65 14.65 -11.18
C LEU A 272 -21.72 16.09 -10.68
N ARG A 273 -22.22 17.03 -11.50
CA ARG A 273 -22.41 18.44 -11.08
C ARG A 273 -23.56 18.64 -10.10
N SER A 274 -24.48 17.68 -10.01
CA SER A 274 -25.69 17.83 -9.21
C SER A 274 -25.47 17.31 -7.77
N GLN A 275 -24.83 18.15 -6.95
CA GLN A 275 -24.51 17.86 -5.55
C GLN A 275 -25.66 18.27 -4.59
N PRO A 276 -25.85 17.56 -3.45
CA PRO A 276 -25.18 16.31 -3.08
C PRO A 276 -25.67 15.14 -3.95
N LEU A 277 -24.79 14.14 -4.16
CA LEU A 277 -25.15 12.94 -4.92
C LEU A 277 -26.13 12.07 -4.12
N SER A 278 -27.22 11.65 -4.77
CA SER A 278 -28.11 10.63 -4.22
C SER A 278 -27.53 9.24 -4.47
N ALA A 279 -27.95 8.24 -3.67
CA ALA A 279 -27.56 6.85 -3.88
C ALA A 279 -27.90 6.34 -5.29
N GLU A 280 -28.96 6.86 -5.91
CA GLU A 280 -29.32 6.55 -7.29
C GLU A 280 -28.33 7.12 -8.30
N ARG A 281 -27.91 8.38 -8.13
CA ARG A 281 -26.87 8.99 -8.97
C ARG A 281 -25.53 8.27 -8.84
N CYS A 282 -25.16 7.85 -7.63
CA CYS A 282 -23.96 7.03 -7.42
C CYS A 282 -24.04 5.72 -8.21
N ARG A 283 -25.19 5.02 -8.17
CA ARG A 283 -25.40 3.80 -8.98
C ARG A 283 -25.27 4.06 -10.48
N GLN A 284 -25.77 5.20 -10.97
CA GLN A 284 -25.64 5.58 -12.38
C GLN A 284 -24.18 5.80 -12.79
N ILE A 285 -23.39 6.47 -11.94
CA ILE A 285 -21.95 6.69 -12.18
C ILE A 285 -21.20 5.35 -12.20
N ILE A 286 -21.45 4.47 -11.22
CA ILE A 286 -20.84 3.14 -11.13
C ILE A 286 -21.20 2.31 -12.38
N ALA A 287 -22.47 2.31 -12.79
CA ALA A 287 -22.92 1.58 -13.97
C ALA A 287 -22.20 2.07 -15.23
N ALA A 288 -22.13 3.38 -15.45
CA ALA A 288 -21.41 3.96 -16.59
C ALA A 288 -19.90 3.60 -16.56
N ALA A 289 -19.25 3.62 -15.39
CA ALA A 289 -17.84 3.21 -15.27
C ALA A 289 -17.61 1.74 -15.62
N GLN A 290 -18.58 0.87 -15.31
CA GLN A 290 -18.54 -0.56 -15.65
C GLN A 290 -18.86 -0.82 -17.13
N GLU A 291 -19.85 -0.12 -17.69
CA GLU A 291 -20.33 -0.27 -19.07
C GLU A 291 -19.34 0.28 -20.11
N SER A 292 -18.70 1.42 -19.82
CA SER A 292 -17.76 2.10 -20.72
C SER A 292 -16.39 1.42 -20.87
N GLY A 293 -16.10 0.39 -20.07
CA GLY A 293 -14.76 -0.22 -20.00
C GLY A 293 -13.73 0.60 -19.22
N ALA A 294 -14.14 1.69 -18.56
CA ALA A 294 -13.27 2.55 -17.76
C ALA A 294 -12.55 1.79 -16.64
N VAL A 295 -13.25 0.88 -15.94
CA VAL A 295 -12.65 0.00 -14.92
C VAL A 295 -11.55 -0.88 -15.51
N SER A 296 -11.75 -1.44 -16.70
CA SER A 296 -10.73 -2.26 -17.38
C SER A 296 -9.52 -1.42 -17.81
N ARG A 297 -9.74 -0.18 -18.27
CA ARG A 297 -8.64 0.75 -18.61
C ARG A 297 -7.82 1.12 -17.37
N ALA A 298 -8.46 1.42 -16.24
CA ALA A 298 -7.77 1.69 -14.98
C ALA A 298 -6.98 0.46 -14.48
N ALA A 299 -7.56 -0.73 -14.60
CA ALA A 299 -6.87 -1.98 -14.25
C ALA A 299 -5.60 -2.20 -15.11
N ALA A 300 -5.66 -1.87 -16.41
CA ALA A 300 -4.51 -1.95 -17.30
C ALA A 300 -3.39 -0.96 -16.92
N VAL A 301 -3.74 0.22 -16.42
CA VAL A 301 -2.76 1.20 -15.90
C VAL A 301 -2.03 0.63 -14.68
N ALA A 302 -2.79 0.11 -13.71
CA ALA A 302 -2.21 -0.50 -12.52
C ALA A 302 -1.36 -1.73 -12.83
N GLN A 303 -1.75 -2.52 -13.83
CA GLN A 303 -0.95 -3.64 -14.37
C GLN A 303 0.40 -3.18 -14.90
N ARG A 304 0.46 -2.06 -15.65
CA ARG A 304 1.73 -1.51 -16.14
C ARG A 304 2.66 -1.14 -14.99
N TYR A 305 2.15 -0.40 -14.00
CA TYR A 305 2.94 -0.04 -12.83
C TYR A 305 3.51 -1.26 -12.09
N ILE A 306 2.75 -2.35 -11.91
CA ILE A 306 3.32 -3.58 -11.33
C ILE A 306 4.38 -4.22 -12.21
N THR A 307 4.13 -4.27 -13.52
CA THR A 307 5.10 -4.83 -14.47
C THR A 307 6.42 -4.06 -14.37
N ASP A 308 6.35 -2.73 -14.36
CA ASP A 308 7.51 -1.85 -14.24
C ASP A 308 8.20 -2.01 -12.88
N ALA A 309 7.43 -2.12 -11.79
CA ALA A 309 7.97 -2.36 -10.45
C ALA A 309 8.77 -3.69 -10.38
N LEU A 310 8.23 -4.78 -10.93
CA LEU A 310 8.91 -6.07 -10.93
C LEU A 310 10.13 -6.07 -11.84
N SER A 311 10.02 -5.45 -13.02
CA SER A 311 11.10 -5.42 -14.00
C SER A 311 12.38 -4.76 -13.45
N VAL A 312 12.25 -3.67 -12.69
CA VAL A 312 13.43 -2.97 -12.13
C VAL A 312 14.18 -3.81 -11.08
N VAL A 313 13.47 -4.59 -10.26
CA VAL A 313 14.13 -5.46 -9.25
C VAL A 313 14.65 -6.76 -9.86
N GLU A 314 14.04 -7.25 -10.93
CA GLU A 314 14.49 -8.45 -11.67
C GLU A 314 15.74 -8.17 -12.51
N SER A 315 15.92 -6.95 -13.00
CA SER A 315 17.03 -6.57 -13.90
C SER A 315 18.29 -6.08 -13.20
N HIS A 316 18.20 -5.63 -11.95
CA HIS A 316 19.34 -5.05 -11.24
C HIS A 316 20.17 -6.12 -10.50
N PRO A 317 21.51 -6.21 -10.69
CA PRO A 317 22.35 -7.28 -10.11
C PRO A 317 22.22 -7.44 -8.59
N ALA A 318 22.14 -6.32 -7.86
CA ALA A 318 22.04 -6.32 -6.40
C ALA A 318 20.70 -6.88 -5.86
N THR A 319 19.64 -6.96 -6.67
CA THR A 319 18.30 -7.40 -6.24
C THR A 319 17.81 -8.64 -6.97
N ALA A 320 18.31 -8.89 -8.19
CA ALA A 320 17.85 -9.95 -9.09
C ALA A 320 17.88 -11.34 -8.44
N ARG A 321 18.89 -11.60 -7.60
CA ARG A 321 19.05 -12.88 -6.88
C ARG A 321 17.82 -13.26 -6.08
N HIS A 322 17.24 -12.31 -5.34
CA HIS A 322 16.11 -12.54 -4.44
C HIS A 322 14.77 -12.02 -5.01
N ALA A 323 14.77 -11.49 -6.24
CA ALA A 323 13.59 -10.92 -6.89
C ALA A 323 12.43 -11.94 -7.02
N ALA A 324 12.74 -13.21 -7.27
CA ALA A 324 11.74 -14.28 -7.37
C ALA A 324 10.92 -14.44 -6.07
N VAL A 325 11.56 -14.24 -4.91
CA VAL A 325 10.88 -14.39 -3.62
C VAL A 325 10.00 -13.19 -3.31
N VAL A 326 10.44 -11.97 -3.66
CA VAL A 326 9.59 -10.77 -3.59
C VAL A 326 8.39 -10.89 -4.51
N LYS A 327 8.57 -11.45 -5.72
CA LYS A 327 7.47 -11.73 -6.64
C LYS A 327 6.44 -12.69 -6.03
N GLN A 328 6.89 -13.70 -5.28
CA GLN A 328 5.98 -14.59 -4.55
C GLN A 328 5.23 -13.88 -3.42
N CYS A 329 5.92 -13.10 -2.57
CA CYS A 329 5.25 -12.36 -1.50
C CYS A 329 4.26 -11.32 -2.05
N LEU A 330 4.63 -10.62 -3.12
CA LEU A 330 3.73 -9.73 -3.84
C LEU A 330 2.59 -10.49 -4.50
N ARG A 331 2.80 -11.72 -5.00
CA ARG A 331 1.72 -12.57 -5.51
C ARG A 331 0.69 -12.87 -4.46
N ASP A 332 1.11 -13.27 -3.26
CA ASP A 332 0.17 -13.63 -2.19
C ASP A 332 -0.69 -12.41 -1.81
N LEU A 333 -0.04 -11.24 -1.75
CA LEU A 333 -0.69 -9.97 -1.52
C LEU A 333 -1.68 -9.62 -2.65
N VAL A 334 -1.24 -9.59 -3.91
CA VAL A 334 -2.05 -9.28 -5.09
C VAL A 334 -3.18 -10.28 -5.26
N SER A 335 -2.97 -11.56 -5.00
CA SER A 335 -3.98 -12.61 -5.12
C SER A 335 -5.12 -12.42 -4.12
N ALA A 336 -4.82 -12.01 -2.89
CA ALA A 336 -5.81 -11.68 -1.88
C ALA A 336 -6.67 -10.45 -2.25
N PHE A 337 -6.18 -9.58 -3.14
CA PHE A 337 -6.94 -8.43 -3.68
C PHE A 337 -7.68 -8.81 -4.97
N ALA A 338 -7.01 -9.49 -5.90
CA ALA A 338 -7.56 -9.90 -7.19
C ALA A 338 -8.73 -10.89 -7.07
N SER A 339 -8.82 -11.65 -5.97
CA SER A 339 -9.98 -12.50 -5.69
C SER A 339 -11.28 -11.71 -5.48
N GLN A 340 -11.21 -10.39 -5.23
CA GLN A 340 -12.36 -9.55 -4.91
C GLN A 340 -13.08 -9.02 -6.15
N HIS A 341 -12.42 -8.93 -7.32
CA HIS A 341 -13.08 -8.45 -8.54
C HIS A 341 -12.50 -9.03 -9.85
N PRO A 342 -13.33 -9.42 -10.84
CA PRO A 342 -12.87 -9.97 -12.11
C PRO A 342 -11.89 -9.09 -12.89
N ALA A 343 -12.07 -7.76 -12.87
CA ALA A 343 -11.16 -6.83 -13.57
C ALA A 343 -9.73 -6.86 -13.00
N LEU A 344 -9.56 -7.32 -11.76
CA LEU A 344 -8.26 -7.44 -11.10
C LEU A 344 -7.60 -8.81 -11.34
N LYS A 345 -8.27 -9.76 -12.04
CA LYS A 345 -7.69 -11.09 -12.33
C LYS A 345 -6.42 -11.00 -13.17
N ALA A 346 -6.37 -10.08 -14.14
CA ALA A 346 -5.19 -9.88 -14.97
C ALA A 346 -3.93 -9.52 -14.15
N LEU A 347 -4.11 -8.90 -12.97
CA LEU A 347 -3.01 -8.56 -12.08
C LEU A 347 -2.39 -9.79 -11.43
N ARG A 348 -3.23 -10.77 -11.08
CA ARG A 348 -2.79 -12.06 -10.54
C ARG A 348 -1.87 -12.76 -11.52
N ASP A 349 -2.13 -12.64 -12.82
CA ASP A 349 -1.39 -13.34 -13.86
C ASP A 349 0.02 -12.75 -14.05
N ILE A 350 0.23 -11.44 -13.82
CA ILE A 350 1.56 -10.77 -13.89
C ILE A 350 2.54 -11.31 -12.85
N VAL A 351 2.02 -11.59 -11.65
CA VAL A 351 2.82 -12.02 -10.51
C VAL A 351 3.01 -13.55 -10.51
N GLN A 352 2.37 -14.31 -11.41
CA GLN A 352 2.58 -15.76 -11.53
C GLN A 352 4.00 -16.10 -12.02
N PRO A 353 4.53 -17.29 -11.70
CA PRO A 353 5.78 -17.75 -12.30
C PRO A 353 5.57 -17.88 -13.82
N ALA A 354 6.61 -17.61 -14.61
CA ALA A 354 6.59 -18.05 -15.99
C ALA A 354 6.36 -19.58 -16.01
N PRO A 355 5.50 -20.11 -16.89
CA PRO A 355 5.38 -21.56 -17.02
C PRO A 355 6.76 -22.14 -17.30
N ASP A 356 7.15 -23.17 -16.55
CA ASP A 356 8.42 -23.88 -16.76
C ASP A 356 8.51 -24.27 -18.23
N ARG A 357 9.27 -23.50 -19.01
CA ARG A 357 9.74 -23.96 -20.31
C ARG A 357 10.79 -25.00 -20.00
N LEU A 358 10.34 -26.24 -19.79
CA LEU A 358 11.22 -27.40 -19.92
C LEU A 358 11.98 -27.22 -21.25
N PRO A 359 13.32 -27.23 -21.25
CA PRO A 359 14.05 -27.22 -22.50
C PRO A 359 13.56 -28.41 -23.30
N SER A 360 13.02 -28.13 -24.49
CA SER A 360 12.69 -29.15 -25.47
C SER A 360 13.99 -29.92 -25.74
N THR A 361 14.10 -31.11 -25.17
CA THR A 361 15.13 -32.06 -25.54
C THR A 361 14.88 -32.46 -26.99
N THR A 362 15.60 -31.83 -27.91
CA THR A 362 15.89 -32.38 -29.23
C THR A 362 17.30 -32.94 -29.22
#